data_AF-A0A973TTL2-F1
#
_entry.id   AF-A0A973TTL2-F1
#
_cell.length_a   1.000
_cell.length_b   1.000
_cell.length_c   1.000
_cell.angle_alpha   90.00
_cell.angle_beta   90.00
_cell.angle_gamma   90.00
#
_symmetry.space_group_name_H-M   'P 1'
#
loop_
_entity.id
_entity.type
_entity.pdbx_description
1 polymer ?
#
loop_
_entity_poly.entity_id
_entity_poly.type
_entity_poly.pdbx_seq_one_letter_code
_entity_poly.pdbx_strand_id
1 'polypeptide(L)'
;MGEGRRLSAGHVATGVALTVVGWVLRAVGVVLFIGAFVLSRQNLGFWLDDPDLGWPTTILIKIATAVVAAVVFEVGHLIVVWGKRFRSRTVASLDGLPGTRYVLYLRSFRTDTALATPPELPGNPVGSLLSRRGLTREEHLIRYFGGYGEVVAIGRPGEPAPQLGARRGYVTGPDWQATVSGLIRGAHLVVLSATPTPGTVWEFVEAVHTIESPRRLVLLIHDDPADYTAFRTAVADEHATRTPTDRPLPALPDYTALPPDLDSNHPVRALITFDDRWQPTLTRFQPLGTKDAGTIWRRDRLADQRLDEVLAEQRQLPPLP
;
A
#
# COMPACT_ATOMS: atom_id res chain seq x y z
N MET A 1 -6.50 20.50 -25.30
CA MET A 1 -5.26 19.95 -25.90
C MET A 1 -4.11 20.28 -24.96
N GLY A 2 -3.92 19.47 -23.91
CA GLY A 2 -2.82 19.64 -22.96
C GLY A 2 -1.83 18.51 -23.19
N GLU A 3 -0.60 18.85 -23.55
CA GLU A 3 0.51 17.91 -23.73
C GLU A 3 0.67 17.05 -22.47
N GLY A 4 0.27 15.79 -22.57
CA GLY A 4 0.76 14.75 -21.68
C GLY A 4 2.27 14.71 -21.83
N ARG A 5 3.00 15.32 -20.89
CA ARG A 5 4.45 15.22 -20.75
C ARG A 5 4.81 13.73 -20.79
N ARG A 6 5.24 13.23 -21.95
CA ARG A 6 5.91 11.95 -22.06
C ARG A 6 7.12 12.07 -21.14
N LEU A 7 7.10 11.37 -20.01
CA LEU A 7 8.26 11.26 -19.14
C LEU A 7 9.42 10.82 -20.03
N SER A 8 10.43 11.67 -20.19
CA SER A 8 11.55 11.40 -21.08
C SER A 8 12.20 10.08 -20.69
N ALA A 9 12.63 9.27 -21.66
CA ALA A 9 13.27 7.98 -21.43
C ALA A 9 14.42 8.05 -20.38
N GLY A 10 15.02 9.23 -20.20
CA GLY A 10 16.00 9.52 -19.16
C GLY A 10 15.50 9.30 -17.72
N HIS A 11 14.25 9.65 -17.38
CA HIS A 11 13.73 9.46 -16.01
C HIS A 11 13.59 7.98 -15.64
N VAL A 12 13.15 7.17 -16.60
CA VAL A 12 13.03 5.71 -16.43
C VAL A 12 14.41 5.06 -16.29
N ALA A 13 15.38 5.47 -17.12
CA ALA A 13 16.77 5.00 -17.02
C ALA A 13 17.41 5.37 -15.68
N THR A 14 17.22 6.61 -15.20
CA THR A 14 17.66 7.05 -13.87
C THR A 14 17.00 6.22 -12.76
N GLY A 15 15.70 5.95 -12.86
CA GLY A 15 15.00 5.09 -11.90
C GLY A 15 15.53 3.65 -11.88
N VAL A 16 15.87 3.08 -13.05
CA VAL A 16 16.51 1.76 -13.15
C VAL A 16 17.89 1.76 -12.52
N ALA A 17 18.73 2.75 -12.84
CA ALA A 17 20.07 2.89 -12.27
C ALA A 17 20.03 3.00 -10.75
N LEU A 18 19.17 3.87 -10.21
CA LEU A 18 18.94 4.00 -8.76
C LEU A 18 18.49 2.67 -8.15
N THR A 19 17.56 1.97 -8.79
CA THR A 19 17.10 0.66 -8.29
C THR A 19 18.26 -0.34 -8.22
N VAL A 20 19.10 -0.43 -9.25
CA VAL A 20 20.26 -1.34 -9.28
C VAL A 20 21.28 -0.96 -8.19
N VAL A 21 21.65 0.33 -8.10
CA VAL A 21 22.58 0.83 -7.07
C VAL A 21 22.07 0.52 -5.67
N GLY A 22 20.78 0.74 -5.41
CA GLY A 22 20.18 0.42 -4.12
C GLY A 22 20.22 -1.08 -3.79
N TRP A 23 19.98 -1.96 -4.77
CA TRP A 23 20.13 -3.41 -4.57
C TRP A 23 21.57 -3.83 -4.30
N VAL A 24 22.54 -3.24 -5.00
CA VAL A 24 23.97 -3.50 -4.75
C VAL A 24 24.36 -3.07 -3.34
N LEU A 25 23.98 -1.86 -2.90
CA LEU A 25 24.25 -1.39 -1.54
C LEU A 25 23.63 -2.29 -0.47
N ARG A 26 22.42 -2.82 -0.70
CA ARG A 26 21.80 -3.80 0.20
C ARG A 26 22.60 -5.10 0.28
N ALA A 27 23.02 -5.63 -0.86
CA ALA A 27 23.85 -6.84 -0.91
C ALA A 27 25.18 -6.62 -0.17
N VAL A 28 25.84 -5.48 -0.39
CA VAL A 28 27.05 -5.07 0.33
C VAL A 28 26.81 -4.99 1.83
N GLY A 29 25.72 -4.34 2.27
CA GLY A 29 25.36 -4.26 3.68
C GLY A 29 25.15 -5.64 4.32
N VAL A 30 24.50 -6.58 3.62
CA VAL A 30 24.33 -7.97 4.08
C VAL A 30 25.67 -8.70 4.17
N VAL A 31 26.54 -8.57 3.16
CA VAL A 31 27.88 -9.20 3.16
C VAL A 31 28.73 -8.65 4.29
N LEU A 32 28.71 -7.33 4.54
CA LEU A 32 29.42 -6.70 5.67
C LEU A 32 28.89 -7.21 7.01
N PHE A 33 27.57 -7.33 7.15
CA PHE A 33 26.93 -7.82 8.37
C PHE A 33 27.27 -9.29 8.65
N ILE A 34 27.17 -10.16 7.64
CA ILE A 34 27.53 -11.58 7.74
C ILE A 34 29.03 -11.72 7.98
N GLY A 35 29.87 -10.97 7.26
CA GLY A 35 31.31 -10.97 7.43
C GLY A 35 31.71 -10.60 8.85
N ALA A 36 31.16 -9.51 9.39
CA ALA A 36 31.37 -9.11 10.79
C ALA A 36 30.98 -10.22 11.77
N PHE A 37 29.84 -10.89 11.53
CA PHE A 37 29.36 -11.97 12.39
C PHE A 37 30.22 -13.24 12.31
N VAL A 38 30.56 -13.69 11.10
CA VAL A 38 31.38 -14.90 10.84
C VAL A 38 32.81 -14.71 11.33
N LEU A 39 33.44 -13.58 11.03
CA LEU A 39 34.76 -13.22 11.56
C LEU A 39 34.72 -13.12 13.09
N SER A 40 33.63 -12.63 13.69
CA SER A 40 33.50 -12.62 15.14
C SER A 40 33.41 -14.01 15.76
N ARG A 41 32.79 -14.97 15.07
CA ARG A 41 32.58 -16.34 15.57
C ARG A 41 33.83 -17.21 15.42
N GLN A 42 34.53 -17.09 14.30
CA GLN A 42 35.73 -17.87 14.00
C GLN A 42 36.99 -17.35 14.70
N ASN A 43 37.06 -16.03 14.95
CA ASN A 43 38.24 -15.41 15.57
C ASN A 43 37.98 -14.91 17.00
N LEU A 44 36.96 -15.42 17.69
CA LEU A 44 36.66 -14.96 19.06
C LEU A 44 37.85 -15.16 20.01
N GLY A 45 38.62 -16.25 19.87
CA GLY A 45 39.86 -16.47 20.63
C GLY A 45 41.02 -15.58 20.18
N PHE A 46 41.29 -15.50 18.87
CA PHE A 46 42.42 -14.74 18.31
C PHE A 46 42.45 -13.25 18.70
N TRP A 47 41.30 -12.59 18.83
CA TRP A 47 41.21 -11.16 19.19
C TRP A 47 40.95 -10.88 20.68
N LEU A 48 40.49 -11.87 21.46
CA LEU A 48 40.41 -11.74 22.92
C LEU A 48 41.78 -11.97 23.58
N ASP A 49 42.68 -12.65 22.88
CA ASP A 49 44.06 -12.93 23.29
C ASP A 49 45.10 -11.98 22.65
N ASP A 50 44.66 -10.97 21.88
CA ASP A 50 45.57 -9.94 21.34
C ASP A 50 45.95 -8.96 22.46
N PRO A 51 47.21 -8.97 22.94
CA PRO A 51 47.63 -8.20 24.12
C PRO A 51 47.57 -6.68 23.90
N ASP A 52 47.54 -6.23 22.65
CA ASP A 52 47.60 -4.80 22.31
C ASP A 52 46.21 -4.15 22.15
N LEU A 53 45.16 -4.96 21.92
CA LEU A 53 43.82 -4.47 21.62
C LEU A 53 42.78 -5.11 22.56
N GLY A 54 42.74 -4.65 23.80
CA GLY A 54 41.88 -5.21 24.86
C GLY A 54 40.42 -5.45 24.46
N TRP A 55 39.79 -6.45 25.09
CA TRP A 55 38.45 -6.95 24.76
C TRP A 55 37.34 -5.89 24.58
N PRO A 56 37.30 -4.73 25.29
CA PRO A 56 36.28 -3.72 25.05
C PRO A 56 36.40 -3.06 23.68
N THR A 57 37.63 -2.79 23.22
CA THR A 57 37.90 -2.17 21.93
C THR A 57 37.46 -3.07 20.78
N THR A 58 37.73 -4.37 20.90
CA THR A 58 37.27 -5.39 19.94
C THR A 58 35.75 -5.48 19.85
N ILE A 59 35.04 -5.35 20.99
CA ILE A 59 33.56 -5.28 20.99
C ILE A 59 33.07 -4.01 20.31
N LEU A 60 33.68 -2.85 20.59
CA LEU A 60 33.31 -1.57 19.98
C LEU A 60 33.48 -1.59 18.45
N ILE A 61 34.57 -2.16 17.93
CA ILE A 61 34.80 -2.30 16.49
C ILE A 61 33.72 -3.17 15.83
N LYS A 62 33.30 -4.27 16.49
CA LYS A 62 32.22 -5.13 15.99
C LYS A 62 30.88 -4.41 15.95
N ILE A 63 30.53 -3.69 17.01
CA ILE A 63 29.31 -2.88 17.05
C ILE A 63 29.35 -1.82 15.96
N ALA A 64 30.47 -1.08 15.83
CA ALA A 64 30.64 -0.07 14.80
C ALA A 64 30.49 -0.66 13.38
N THR A 65 31.08 -1.82 13.11
CA THR A 65 30.98 -2.50 11.81
C THR A 65 29.54 -2.96 11.53
N ALA A 66 28.84 -3.52 12.52
CA ALA A 66 27.45 -3.92 12.40
C ALA A 66 26.53 -2.71 12.15
N VAL A 67 26.78 -1.59 12.83
CA VAL A 67 26.07 -0.32 12.62
C VAL A 67 26.30 0.21 11.22
N VAL A 68 27.55 0.24 10.74
CA VAL A 68 27.87 0.68 9.36
C VAL A 68 27.17 -0.22 8.33
N ALA A 69 27.22 -1.53 8.51
CA ALA A 69 26.54 -2.49 7.64
C ALA A 69 25.01 -2.25 7.58
N ALA A 70 24.39 -1.98 8.74
CA ALA A 70 22.98 -1.63 8.83
C ALA A 70 22.68 -0.29 8.12
N VAL A 71 23.50 0.75 8.34
CA VAL A 71 23.33 2.04 7.67
C VAL A 71 23.43 1.91 6.15
N VAL A 72 24.45 1.20 5.64
CA VAL A 72 24.62 0.95 4.20
C VAL A 72 23.41 0.23 3.61
N PHE A 73 22.89 -0.76 4.33
CA PHE A 73 21.69 -1.48 3.94
C PHE A 73 20.45 -0.58 3.88
N GLU A 74 20.24 0.28 4.89
CA GLU A 74 19.11 1.21 4.94
C GLU A 74 19.20 2.30 3.87
N VAL A 75 20.39 2.84 3.62
CA VAL A 75 20.61 3.78 2.51
C VAL A 75 20.30 3.11 1.18
N GLY A 76 20.79 1.88 0.96
CA GLY A 76 20.45 1.09 -0.22
C GLY A 76 18.94 0.86 -0.36
N HIS A 77 18.24 0.61 0.75
CA HIS A 77 16.78 0.49 0.77
C HIS A 77 16.06 1.76 0.30
N LEU A 78 16.42 2.91 0.88
CA LEU A 78 15.83 4.20 0.52
C LEU A 78 16.07 4.49 -0.97
N ILE A 79 17.27 4.21 -1.48
CA ILE A 79 17.61 4.37 -2.90
C ILE A 79 16.76 3.45 -3.79
N VAL A 80 16.50 2.20 -3.40
CA VAL A 80 15.56 1.32 -4.15
C VAL A 80 14.16 1.92 -4.17
N VAL A 81 13.65 2.41 -3.05
CA VAL A 81 12.31 3.00 -2.96
C VAL A 81 12.22 4.24 -3.86
N TRP A 82 13.20 5.14 -3.79
CA TRP A 82 13.27 6.31 -4.66
C TRP A 82 13.41 5.94 -6.14
N GLY A 83 14.30 5.00 -6.47
CA GLY A 83 14.49 4.52 -7.84
C GLY A 83 13.22 3.92 -8.42
N LYS A 84 12.48 3.15 -7.63
CA LYS A 84 11.16 2.66 -8.02
C LYS A 84 10.20 3.82 -8.31
N ARG A 85 10.20 4.89 -7.50
CA ARG A 85 9.26 6.03 -7.66
C ARG A 85 9.48 6.76 -8.98
N PHE A 86 10.72 6.86 -9.45
CA PHE A 86 11.02 7.42 -10.76
C PHE A 86 10.63 6.50 -11.94
N ARG A 87 10.32 5.22 -11.68
CA ARG A 87 9.82 4.29 -12.70
C ARG A 87 8.29 4.19 -12.71
N SER A 88 7.58 4.73 -11.71
CA SER A 88 6.13 4.66 -11.68
C SER A 88 5.57 5.50 -12.84
N ARG A 89 4.82 4.84 -13.71
CA ARG A 89 4.22 5.48 -14.89
C ARG A 89 3.01 6.27 -14.43
N THR A 90 3.02 7.58 -14.65
CA THR A 90 1.80 8.38 -14.53
C THR A 90 0.80 7.98 -15.61
N VAL A 91 -0.48 8.17 -15.33
CA VAL A 91 -1.51 8.13 -16.36
C VAL A 91 -1.45 9.47 -17.10
N ALA A 92 -1.15 9.43 -18.40
CA ALA A 92 -0.96 10.65 -19.20
C ALA A 92 -2.26 11.45 -19.37
N SER A 93 -3.41 10.76 -19.39
CA SER A 93 -4.75 11.34 -19.35
C SER A 93 -5.69 10.35 -18.68
N LEU A 94 -6.49 10.84 -17.73
CA LEU A 94 -7.55 10.08 -17.08
C LEU A 94 -8.73 9.80 -18.03
N ASP A 95 -8.88 10.60 -19.09
CA ASP A 95 -9.97 10.50 -20.06
C ASP A 95 -9.89 9.24 -20.93
N GLY A 96 -8.72 8.62 -21.01
CA GLY A 96 -8.51 7.36 -21.75
C GLY A 96 -8.75 6.10 -20.93
N LEU A 97 -9.13 6.21 -19.65
CA LEU A 97 -9.41 5.07 -18.78
C LEU A 97 -10.81 4.46 -19.00
N PRO A 98 -11.89 5.27 -19.18
CA PRO A 98 -13.19 4.72 -19.57
C PRO A 98 -13.08 3.82 -20.82
N GLY A 99 -13.69 2.64 -20.78
CA GLY A 99 -13.54 1.60 -21.81
C GLY A 99 -12.37 0.63 -21.60
N THR A 100 -11.54 0.85 -20.58
CA THR A 100 -10.51 -0.12 -20.13
C THR A 100 -10.94 -0.82 -18.83
N ARG A 101 -10.34 -1.97 -18.53
CA ARG A 101 -10.56 -2.66 -17.24
C ARG A 101 -9.59 -2.10 -16.19
N TYR A 102 -9.97 -1.00 -15.53
CA TYR A 102 -9.19 -0.39 -14.45
C TYR A 102 -9.87 -0.49 -13.08
N VAL A 103 -9.06 -0.54 -12.04
CA VAL A 103 -9.49 -0.45 -10.63
C VAL A 103 -9.20 0.95 -10.14
N LEU A 104 -10.21 1.69 -9.71
CA LEU A 104 -10.03 3.01 -9.12
C LEU A 104 -9.80 2.88 -7.61
N TYR A 105 -8.64 3.30 -7.13
CA TYR A 105 -8.32 3.33 -5.71
C TYR A 105 -8.45 4.76 -5.15
N LEU A 106 -9.51 4.99 -4.37
CA LEU A 106 -9.84 6.24 -3.71
C LEU A 106 -9.42 6.21 -2.23
N ARG A 107 -8.71 7.25 -1.79
CA ARG A 107 -8.20 7.35 -0.42
C ARG A 107 -7.90 8.79 -0.05
N SER A 108 -7.95 9.08 1.25
CA SER A 108 -7.42 10.33 1.74
C SER A 108 -5.91 10.41 1.52
N PHE A 109 -5.41 11.61 1.23
CA PHE A 109 -3.97 11.80 1.08
C PHE A 109 -3.17 11.60 2.39
N ARG A 110 -3.83 11.66 3.55
CA ARG A 110 -3.23 11.31 4.85
C ARG A 110 -2.95 9.80 4.90
N THR A 111 -3.94 8.99 4.53
CA THR A 111 -3.81 7.53 4.39
C THR A 111 -2.71 7.17 3.39
N ASP A 112 -2.67 7.87 2.27
CA ASP A 112 -1.63 7.72 1.26
C ASP A 112 -0.22 7.87 1.86
N THR A 113 -0.01 8.94 2.62
CA THR A 113 1.28 9.20 3.28
C THR A 113 1.63 8.11 4.31
N ALA A 114 0.65 7.62 5.05
CA ALA A 114 0.86 6.56 6.04
C ALA A 114 1.17 5.19 5.41
N LEU A 115 0.59 4.89 4.25
CA LEU A 115 0.83 3.64 3.49
C LEU A 115 2.11 3.70 2.64
N ALA A 116 2.67 4.89 2.41
CA ALA A 116 3.94 5.10 1.73
C ALA A 116 5.15 4.59 2.54
N THR A 117 4.98 4.40 3.85
CA THR A 117 6.03 3.96 4.76
C THR A 117 6.24 2.45 4.64
N PRO A 118 7.50 1.97 4.70
CA PRO A 118 7.77 0.55 4.79
C PRO A 118 7.08 -0.06 6.01
N PRO A 119 6.70 -1.32 5.92
CA PRO A 119 6.15 -2.02 7.06
C PRO A 119 7.16 -2.18 8.21
N GLU A 120 6.74 -1.82 9.42
CA GLU A 120 7.44 -2.23 10.64
C GLU A 120 7.31 -3.75 10.77
N LEU A 121 8.44 -4.46 10.72
CA LEU A 121 8.51 -5.91 10.91
C LEU A 121 9.13 -6.18 12.28
N PRO A 122 8.32 -6.45 13.32
CA PRO A 122 8.84 -6.99 14.56
C PRO A 122 9.19 -8.47 14.40
N GLY A 123 10.27 -8.89 15.08
CA GLY A 123 10.76 -10.27 15.06
C GLY A 123 11.89 -10.52 14.04
N ASN A 124 13.01 -11.03 14.57
CA ASN A 124 14.26 -11.42 13.90
C ASN A 124 14.85 -10.37 12.92
N PRO A 125 15.89 -9.61 13.31
CA PRO A 125 16.49 -8.59 12.45
C PRO A 125 16.98 -9.14 11.10
N VAL A 126 17.46 -10.38 11.04
CA VAL A 126 17.95 -10.99 9.78
C VAL A 126 16.79 -11.35 8.85
N GLY A 127 15.68 -11.87 9.40
CA GLY A 127 14.46 -12.16 8.65
C GLY A 127 13.77 -10.90 8.13
N SER A 128 13.77 -9.84 8.93
CA SER A 128 13.26 -8.51 8.56
C SER A 128 14.07 -7.87 7.41
N LEU A 129 15.40 -7.95 7.46
CA LEU A 129 16.28 -7.47 6.38
C LEU A 129 16.03 -8.20 5.04
N LEU A 130 15.88 -9.52 5.05
CA LEU A 130 15.63 -10.32 3.83
C LEU A 130 14.18 -10.23 3.33
N SER A 131 13.21 -9.99 4.23
CA SER A 131 11.78 -9.95 3.89
C SER A 131 11.30 -8.57 3.43
N ARG A 132 12.10 -7.51 3.63
CA ARG A 132 11.89 -6.21 2.99
C ARG A 132 12.11 -6.32 1.47
N ARG A 133 11.12 -6.83 0.73
CA ARG A 133 11.04 -6.80 -0.74
C ARG A 133 10.98 -5.38 -1.33
N GLY A 134 11.18 -4.35 -0.50
CA GLY A 134 11.12 -2.94 -0.88
C GLY A 134 9.74 -2.53 -1.36
N LEU A 135 8.69 -3.19 -0.88
CA LEU A 135 7.29 -2.84 -1.18
C LEU A 135 6.75 -1.96 -0.05
N THR A 136 6.24 -0.79 -0.36
CA THR A 136 5.45 0.02 0.60
C THR A 136 4.18 -0.75 1.01
N ARG A 137 3.53 -0.35 2.11
CA ARG A 137 2.23 -0.93 2.48
C ARG A 137 1.20 -0.74 1.36
N GLU A 138 1.28 0.39 0.65
CA GLU A 138 0.49 0.68 -0.55
C GLU A 138 0.79 -0.30 -1.71
N GLU A 139 2.06 -0.58 -2.03
CA GLU A 139 2.43 -1.56 -3.07
C GLU A 139 1.92 -2.96 -2.74
N HIS A 140 1.94 -3.32 -1.46
CA HIS A 140 1.39 -4.59 -1.01
C HIS A 140 -0.13 -4.61 -1.18
N LEU A 141 -0.82 -3.55 -0.73
CA LEU A 141 -2.27 -3.39 -0.90
C LEU A 141 -2.70 -3.48 -2.38
N ILE A 142 -1.99 -2.81 -3.26
CA ILE A 142 -2.39 -2.67 -4.66
C ILE A 142 -2.13 -3.94 -5.47
N ARG A 143 -1.11 -4.72 -5.09
CA ARG A 143 -0.83 -6.02 -5.71
C ARG A 143 -2.05 -6.93 -5.70
N TYR A 144 -2.79 -6.93 -4.59
CA TYR A 144 -4.01 -7.70 -4.44
C TYR A 144 -5.08 -7.37 -5.50
N PHE A 145 -5.18 -6.08 -5.86
CA PHE A 145 -6.17 -5.60 -6.83
C PHE A 145 -5.68 -5.63 -8.28
N GLY A 146 -4.38 -5.86 -8.51
CA GLY A 146 -3.81 -5.93 -9.86
C GLY A 146 -4.39 -7.06 -10.72
N GLY A 147 -4.95 -8.10 -10.12
CA GLY A 147 -5.66 -9.18 -10.83
C GLY A 147 -7.04 -8.78 -11.39
N TYR A 148 -7.57 -7.62 -10.99
CA TYR A 148 -8.90 -7.12 -11.36
C TYR A 148 -8.84 -6.07 -12.47
N GLY A 149 -7.67 -5.46 -12.69
CA GLY A 149 -7.46 -4.44 -13.71
C GLY A 149 -6.22 -3.60 -13.41
N GLU A 150 -5.93 -2.64 -14.28
CA GLU A 150 -4.91 -1.64 -14.00
C GLU A 150 -5.36 -0.79 -12.79
N VAL A 151 -4.59 -0.78 -11.70
CA VAL A 151 -4.94 0.01 -10.52
C VAL A 151 -4.51 1.46 -10.71
N VAL A 152 -5.49 2.36 -10.69
CA VAL A 152 -5.34 3.79 -10.88
C VAL A 152 -5.74 4.54 -9.61
N ALA A 153 -4.98 5.56 -9.25
CA ALA A 153 -5.26 6.44 -8.14
C ALA A 153 -5.18 7.91 -8.55
N ILE A 154 -5.82 8.79 -7.78
CA ILE A 154 -5.65 10.24 -7.93
C ILE A 154 -4.51 10.68 -7.02
N GLY A 155 -3.49 11.32 -7.61
CA GLY A 155 -2.35 11.84 -6.87
C GLY A 155 -2.60 13.19 -6.20
N ARG A 156 -1.79 13.51 -5.19
CA ARG A 156 -1.79 14.87 -4.60
C ARG A 156 -1.32 15.89 -5.64
N PRO A 157 -2.00 17.04 -5.81
CA PRO A 157 -1.47 18.13 -6.61
C PRO A 157 -0.08 18.55 -6.13
N GLY A 158 0.86 18.70 -7.07
CA GLY A 158 2.24 19.11 -6.77
C GLY A 158 3.14 18.03 -6.16
N GLU A 159 2.71 16.76 -6.14
CA GLU A 159 3.55 15.65 -5.70
C GLU A 159 4.79 15.49 -6.61
N PRO A 160 6.02 15.45 -6.07
CA PRO A 160 7.24 15.47 -6.87
C PRO A 160 7.48 14.15 -7.63
N ALA A 161 7.00 13.03 -7.11
CA ALA A 161 7.03 11.73 -7.77
C ALA A 161 5.87 10.86 -7.25
N PRO A 162 5.18 10.08 -8.11
CA PRO A 162 4.06 9.25 -7.67
C PRO A 162 4.55 8.19 -6.69
N GLN A 163 3.80 7.95 -5.61
CA GLN A 163 4.05 6.77 -4.78
C GLN A 163 3.84 5.47 -5.58
N LEU A 164 4.36 4.39 -5.01
CA LEU A 164 4.47 3.10 -5.68
C LEU A 164 3.21 2.26 -5.49
N GLY A 165 2.81 1.55 -6.55
CA GLY A 165 1.70 0.59 -6.52
C GLY A 165 0.66 0.90 -7.59
N ALA A 166 -0.01 2.05 -7.51
CA ALA A 166 -1.04 2.46 -8.47
C ALA A 166 -0.47 3.47 -9.46
N ARG A 167 -0.96 3.43 -10.70
CA ARG A 167 -0.69 4.50 -11.66
C ARG A 167 -1.46 5.75 -11.23
N ARG A 168 -0.78 6.88 -11.10
CA ARG A 168 -1.41 8.13 -10.67
C ARG A 168 -1.84 8.97 -11.86
N GLY A 169 -3.11 9.37 -11.88
CA GLY A 169 -3.57 10.53 -12.63
C GLY A 169 -3.68 11.74 -11.71
N TYR A 170 -3.51 12.93 -12.27
CA TYR A 170 -3.62 14.18 -11.53
C TYR A 170 -4.78 14.97 -12.11
N VAL A 171 -5.69 15.36 -11.24
CA VAL A 171 -6.84 16.20 -11.62
C VAL A 171 -6.48 17.64 -11.30
N THR A 172 -6.56 18.51 -12.29
CA THR A 172 -6.27 19.95 -12.15
C THR A 172 -7.51 20.75 -12.52
N GLY A 173 -7.85 21.76 -11.72
CA GLY A 173 -8.95 22.69 -12.00
C GLY A 173 -10.12 22.57 -11.00
N PRO A 174 -11.11 23.47 -11.13
CA PRO A 174 -12.27 23.52 -10.23
C PRO A 174 -13.21 22.30 -10.39
N ASP A 175 -13.22 21.66 -11.56
CA ASP A 175 -14.15 20.56 -11.90
C ASP A 175 -13.64 19.17 -11.49
N TRP A 176 -12.85 19.09 -10.42
CA TRP A 176 -12.24 17.82 -10.02
C TRP A 176 -13.28 16.76 -9.67
N GLN A 177 -14.38 17.16 -9.01
CA GLN A 177 -15.48 16.26 -8.64
C GLN A 177 -16.09 15.58 -9.86
N ALA A 178 -16.36 16.33 -10.93
CA ALA A 178 -16.91 15.77 -12.17
C ALA A 178 -15.97 14.72 -12.80
N THR A 179 -14.65 14.97 -12.73
CA THR A 179 -13.64 14.00 -13.19
C THR A 179 -13.67 12.73 -12.34
N VAL A 180 -13.74 12.87 -11.01
CA VAL A 180 -13.82 11.71 -10.09
C VAL A 180 -15.10 10.92 -10.31
N SER A 181 -16.25 11.59 -10.47
CA SER A 181 -17.53 10.93 -10.79
C SER A 181 -17.45 10.13 -12.10
N GLY A 182 -16.80 10.69 -13.13
CA GLY A 182 -16.55 9.97 -14.39
C GLY A 182 -15.68 8.74 -14.21
N LEU A 183 -14.61 8.85 -13.41
CA LEU A 183 -13.74 7.73 -13.07
C LEU A 183 -14.45 6.66 -12.24
N ILE A 184 -15.30 7.04 -11.29
CA ILE A 184 -16.10 6.12 -10.49
C ILE A 184 -17.05 5.35 -11.42
N ARG A 185 -17.72 6.05 -12.34
CA ARG A 185 -18.67 5.43 -13.29
C ARG A 185 -18.01 4.41 -14.20
N GLY A 186 -16.83 4.72 -14.72
CA GLY A 186 -16.10 3.88 -15.67
C GLY A 186 -15.25 2.78 -15.03
N ALA A 187 -15.13 2.75 -13.70
CA ALA A 187 -14.23 1.81 -13.02
C ALA A 187 -14.80 0.39 -13.02
N HIS A 188 -13.97 -0.59 -13.39
CA HIS A 188 -14.35 -1.98 -13.25
C HIS A 188 -14.60 -2.36 -11.77
N LEU A 189 -13.77 -1.82 -10.89
CA LEU A 189 -13.87 -1.93 -9.45
C LEU A 189 -13.43 -0.60 -8.82
N VAL A 190 -14.20 -0.08 -7.86
CA VAL A 190 -13.84 1.05 -7.02
C VAL A 190 -13.48 0.52 -5.65
N VAL A 191 -12.23 0.73 -5.26
CA VAL A 191 -11.69 0.40 -3.94
C VAL A 191 -11.55 1.71 -3.18
N LEU A 192 -12.21 1.85 -2.04
CA LEU A 192 -12.22 3.10 -1.27
C LEU A 192 -11.72 2.85 0.16
N SER A 193 -10.75 3.63 0.63
CA SER A 193 -10.29 3.57 2.03
C SER A 193 -11.24 4.38 2.94
N ALA A 194 -11.98 3.72 3.83
CA ALA A 194 -12.95 4.33 4.74
C ALA A 194 -12.25 5.27 5.75
N THR A 195 -12.20 6.56 5.45
CA THR A 195 -11.54 7.56 6.28
C THR A 195 -12.40 8.80 6.45
N PRO A 196 -12.49 9.40 7.65
CA PRO A 196 -13.42 10.48 7.97
C PRO A 196 -12.94 11.84 7.46
N THR A 197 -12.50 11.90 6.20
CA THR A 197 -12.11 13.17 5.56
C THR A 197 -13.19 13.63 4.60
N PRO A 198 -13.45 14.93 4.45
CA PRO A 198 -14.54 15.43 3.60
C PRO A 198 -14.50 14.89 2.16
N GLY A 199 -13.31 14.81 1.57
CA GLY A 199 -13.12 14.26 0.22
C GLY A 199 -13.53 12.79 0.12
N THR A 200 -12.99 11.93 0.98
CA THR A 200 -13.33 10.49 1.00
C THR A 200 -14.82 10.24 1.28
N VAL A 201 -15.41 11.04 2.17
CA VAL A 201 -16.84 10.96 2.51
C VAL A 201 -17.68 11.29 1.27
N TRP A 202 -17.39 12.42 0.61
CA TRP A 202 -18.01 12.80 -0.66
C TRP A 202 -17.83 11.71 -1.74
N GLU A 203 -16.62 11.17 -1.88
CA GLU A 203 -16.27 10.11 -2.85
C GLU A 203 -17.10 8.84 -2.63
N PHE A 204 -17.35 8.46 -1.37
CA PHE A 204 -18.19 7.32 -1.04
C PHE A 204 -19.65 7.58 -1.42
N VAL A 205 -20.21 8.73 -1.03
CA VAL A 205 -21.60 9.07 -1.38
C VAL A 205 -21.76 9.16 -2.90
N GLU A 206 -20.76 9.72 -3.60
CA GLU A 206 -20.72 9.78 -5.06
C GLU A 206 -20.68 8.39 -5.70
N ALA A 207 -19.88 7.47 -5.15
CA ALA A 207 -19.82 6.09 -5.60
C ALA A 207 -21.16 5.38 -5.46
N VAL A 208 -21.86 5.56 -4.32
CA VAL A 208 -23.20 4.99 -4.11
C VAL A 208 -24.17 5.51 -5.18
N HIS A 209 -24.11 6.78 -5.55
CA HIS A 209 -25.04 7.39 -6.50
C HIS A 209 -24.69 7.08 -7.97
N THR A 210 -23.42 6.84 -8.28
CA THR A 210 -22.94 6.78 -9.66
C THR A 210 -22.68 5.37 -10.17
N ILE A 211 -22.29 4.43 -9.31
CA ILE A 211 -21.96 3.07 -9.73
C ILE A 211 -23.23 2.32 -10.11
N GLU A 212 -23.22 1.61 -11.25
CA GLU A 212 -24.38 0.84 -11.72
C GLU A 212 -24.63 -0.42 -10.88
N SER A 213 -23.59 -1.18 -10.57
CA SER A 213 -23.65 -2.42 -9.78
C SER A 213 -22.91 -2.26 -8.45
N PRO A 214 -23.59 -2.42 -7.30
CA PRO A 214 -22.96 -2.23 -5.99
C PRO A 214 -21.78 -3.17 -5.74
N ARG A 215 -21.77 -4.35 -6.39
CA ARG A 215 -20.64 -5.30 -6.33
C ARG A 215 -19.32 -4.68 -6.75
N ARG A 216 -19.33 -3.62 -7.57
CA ARG A 216 -18.12 -2.91 -8.00
C ARG A 216 -17.54 -2.00 -6.92
N LEU A 217 -18.19 -1.80 -5.78
CA LEU A 217 -17.67 -1.01 -4.67
C LEU A 217 -17.10 -1.91 -3.58
N VAL A 218 -15.85 -1.66 -3.20
CA VAL A 218 -15.16 -2.31 -2.08
C VAL A 218 -14.66 -1.24 -1.12
N LEU A 219 -15.10 -1.32 0.13
CA LEU A 219 -14.67 -0.40 1.17
C LEU A 219 -13.59 -1.07 2.04
N LEU A 220 -12.42 -0.45 2.14
CA LEU A 220 -11.30 -0.90 2.96
C LEU A 220 -11.35 -0.21 4.32
N ILE A 221 -11.33 -1.01 5.38
CA ILE A 221 -11.20 -0.53 6.75
C ILE A 221 -9.77 -0.78 7.20
N HIS A 222 -9.11 0.32 7.59
CA HIS A 222 -7.86 0.27 8.32
C HIS A 222 -8.14 0.12 9.82
N ASP A 223 -7.12 -0.20 10.62
CA ASP A 223 -7.29 -0.75 11.98
C ASP A 223 -8.09 0.11 12.97
N ASP A 224 -8.21 1.42 12.73
CA ASP A 224 -8.81 2.38 13.65
C ASP A 224 -10.36 2.38 13.59
N PRO A 225 -11.06 1.82 14.61
CA PRO A 225 -12.52 1.77 14.63
C PRO A 225 -13.15 3.13 14.89
N ALA A 226 -12.44 4.04 15.56
CA ALA A 226 -12.94 5.38 15.84
C ALA A 226 -12.99 6.19 14.53
N ASP A 227 -11.94 6.09 13.71
CA ASP A 227 -11.92 6.69 12.36
C ASP A 227 -13.05 6.12 11.48
N TYR A 228 -13.27 4.80 11.50
CA TYR A 228 -14.37 4.20 10.73
C TYR A 228 -15.76 4.60 11.26
N THR A 229 -15.94 4.70 12.58
CA THR A 229 -17.19 5.18 13.19
C THR A 229 -17.46 6.62 12.78
N ALA A 230 -16.44 7.50 12.85
CA ALA A 230 -16.54 8.87 12.39
C ALA A 230 -16.88 8.95 10.89
N PHE A 231 -16.31 8.06 10.07
CA PHE A 231 -16.61 7.97 8.65
C PHE A 231 -18.09 7.61 8.41
N ARG A 232 -18.64 6.63 9.12
CA ARG A 232 -20.06 6.23 9.00
C ARG A 232 -20.99 7.40 9.31
N THR A 233 -20.72 8.14 10.38
CA THR A 233 -21.51 9.32 10.76
C THR A 233 -21.42 10.39 9.68
N ALA A 234 -20.22 10.74 9.24
CA ALA A 234 -20.01 11.78 8.23
C ALA A 234 -20.66 11.43 6.88
N VAL A 235 -20.67 10.15 6.50
CA VAL A 235 -21.36 9.67 5.29
C VAL A 235 -22.87 9.85 5.38
N ALA A 236 -23.47 9.59 6.54
CA ALA A 236 -24.90 9.81 6.75
C ALA A 236 -25.24 11.30 6.66
N ASP A 237 -24.42 12.16 7.25
CA ASP A 237 -24.59 13.62 7.20
C ASP A 237 -24.46 14.14 5.76
N GLU A 238 -23.39 13.77 5.04
CA GLU A 238 -23.17 14.14 3.65
C GLU A 238 -24.32 13.67 2.74
N HIS A 239 -24.78 12.42 2.88
CA HIS A 239 -25.90 11.89 2.10
C HIS A 239 -27.18 12.69 2.36
N ALA A 240 -27.46 13.07 3.61
CA ALA A 240 -28.62 13.88 3.97
C ALA A 240 -28.60 15.29 3.36
N THR A 241 -27.42 15.85 3.08
CA THR A 241 -27.31 17.16 2.39
C THR A 241 -27.60 17.10 0.89
N ARG A 242 -27.51 15.92 0.27
CA ARG A 242 -27.78 15.78 -1.16
C ARG A 242 -29.29 15.84 -1.39
N THR A 243 -29.69 16.47 -2.49
CA THR A 243 -31.09 16.42 -2.95
C THR A 243 -31.52 14.95 -2.99
N PRO A 244 -32.76 14.60 -2.57
CA PRO A 244 -33.22 13.22 -2.54
C PRO A 244 -33.08 12.56 -3.92
N THR A 245 -31.96 11.91 -4.17
CA THR A 245 -31.80 10.94 -5.23
C THR A 245 -32.52 9.68 -4.79
N ASP A 246 -33.18 8.98 -5.72
CA ASP A 246 -33.96 7.76 -5.46
C ASP A 246 -33.16 6.59 -4.84
N ARG A 247 -31.85 6.74 -4.62
CA ARG A 247 -30.99 5.68 -4.10
C ARG A 247 -30.71 5.87 -2.60
N PRO A 248 -31.25 4.99 -1.74
CA PRO A 248 -30.95 5.03 -0.31
C PRO A 248 -29.48 4.69 -0.06
N LEU A 249 -28.91 5.28 0.99
CA LEU A 249 -27.57 4.96 1.45
C LEU A 249 -27.53 3.48 1.93
N PRO A 250 -26.54 2.68 1.52
CA PRO A 250 -26.37 1.33 2.04
C PRO A 250 -26.10 1.35 3.55
N ALA A 251 -26.59 0.33 4.25
CA ALA A 251 -26.20 0.12 5.63
C ALA A 251 -24.69 -0.12 5.70
N LEU A 252 -23.99 0.62 6.57
CA LEU A 252 -22.59 0.36 6.88
C LEU A 252 -22.51 -0.40 8.21
N PRO A 253 -22.01 -1.67 8.21
CA PRO A 253 -21.97 -2.49 9.40
C PRO A 253 -20.99 -1.89 10.42
N ASP A 254 -21.24 -2.19 11.69
CA ASP A 254 -20.33 -1.78 12.75
C ASP A 254 -19.02 -2.59 12.68
N TYR A 255 -17.91 -1.94 13.02
CA TYR A 255 -16.59 -2.56 13.04
C TYR A 255 -15.97 -2.32 14.41
N THR A 256 -15.74 -3.42 15.13
CA THR A 256 -14.94 -3.43 16.34
C THR A 256 -13.50 -3.76 15.98
N ALA A 257 -12.55 -3.10 16.67
CA ALA A 257 -11.12 -3.40 16.52
C ALA A 257 -10.88 -4.89 16.69
N LEU A 258 -10.05 -5.44 15.81
CA LEU A 258 -9.41 -6.71 16.08
C LEU A 258 -8.40 -6.53 17.22
N PRO A 259 -8.09 -7.59 18.00
CA PRO A 259 -7.00 -7.53 18.96
C PRO A 259 -5.73 -7.00 18.27
N PRO A 260 -4.95 -6.14 18.94
CA PRO A 260 -3.74 -5.58 18.34
C PRO A 260 -2.82 -6.71 17.92
N ASP A 261 -2.56 -6.77 16.62
CA ASP A 261 -1.57 -7.68 16.08
C ASP A 261 -0.28 -6.92 15.88
N LEU A 262 0.59 -7.11 16.86
CA LEU A 262 1.93 -6.54 16.88
C LEU A 262 2.74 -7.06 15.67
N ASP A 263 2.40 -8.20 15.08
CA ASP A 263 3.23 -8.91 14.08
C ASP A 263 2.62 -8.98 12.67
N SER A 264 1.31 -8.76 12.49
CA SER A 264 0.69 -8.65 11.16
C SER A 264 0.72 -7.22 10.66
N ASN A 265 1.59 -7.03 9.71
CA ASN A 265 1.63 -5.85 8.89
C ASN A 265 0.65 -5.91 7.68
N HIS A 266 -0.41 -6.73 7.74
CA HIS A 266 -1.42 -6.72 6.67
C HIS A 266 -2.07 -5.33 6.54
N PRO A 267 -2.00 -4.68 5.36
CA PRO A 267 -2.48 -3.31 5.19
C PRO A 267 -4.01 -3.20 5.25
N VAL A 268 -4.73 -4.32 5.10
CA VAL A 268 -6.19 -4.44 5.20
C VAL A 268 -6.54 -5.25 6.44
N ARG A 269 -7.36 -4.66 7.31
CA ARG A 269 -7.90 -5.34 8.51
C ARG A 269 -9.30 -5.87 8.28
N ALA A 270 -10.11 -5.12 7.53
CA ALA A 270 -11.38 -5.60 7.04
C ALA A 270 -11.72 -4.97 5.70
N LEU A 271 -12.58 -5.66 4.95
CA LEU A 271 -13.24 -5.13 3.77
C LEU A 271 -14.75 -5.23 3.94
N ILE A 272 -15.47 -4.31 3.32
CA ILE A 272 -16.91 -4.40 3.10
C ILE A 272 -17.16 -4.47 1.60
N THR A 273 -17.88 -5.50 1.19
CA THR A 273 -18.41 -5.67 -0.17
C THR A 273 -19.92 -5.51 -0.14
N PHE A 274 -20.52 -5.23 -1.28
CA PHE A 274 -21.97 -5.09 -1.42
C PHE A 274 -22.51 -6.07 -2.46
N ASP A 275 -23.69 -6.62 -2.22
CA ASP A 275 -24.43 -7.39 -3.22
C ASP A 275 -25.26 -6.48 -4.15
N ASP A 276 -25.96 -7.04 -5.13
CA ASP A 276 -26.79 -6.26 -6.07
C ASP A 276 -27.93 -5.47 -5.39
N ARG A 277 -28.22 -5.74 -4.12
CA ARG A 277 -29.24 -5.07 -3.29
C ARG A 277 -28.63 -4.11 -2.27
N TRP A 278 -27.35 -3.76 -2.40
CA TRP A 278 -26.64 -2.90 -1.45
C TRP A 278 -26.51 -3.50 -0.02
N GLN A 279 -26.66 -4.81 0.14
CA GLN A 279 -26.44 -5.46 1.43
C GLN A 279 -24.93 -5.60 1.69
N PRO A 280 -24.42 -5.08 2.82
CA PRO A 280 -23.00 -5.13 3.13
C PRO A 280 -22.59 -6.52 3.65
N THR A 281 -21.42 -6.99 3.22
CA THR A 281 -20.73 -8.13 3.84
C THR A 281 -19.39 -7.65 4.40
N LEU A 282 -19.27 -7.61 5.73
CA LEU A 282 -18.01 -7.30 6.42
C LEU A 282 -17.14 -8.57 6.52
N THR A 283 -16.02 -8.59 5.83
CA THR A 283 -15.00 -9.63 6.00
C THR A 283 -13.81 -9.09 6.75
N ARG A 284 -13.50 -9.71 7.88
CA ARG A 284 -12.34 -9.39 8.71
C ARG A 284 -11.16 -10.30 8.36
N PHE A 285 -9.98 -9.73 8.25
CA PHE A 285 -8.74 -10.45 8.05
C PHE A 285 -8.05 -10.58 9.41
N GLN A 286 -8.18 -11.77 10.00
CA GLN A 286 -7.59 -12.00 11.30
C GLN A 286 -6.05 -12.01 11.22
N PRO A 287 -5.39 -11.38 12.19
CA PRO A 287 -4.03 -11.68 12.62
C PRO A 287 -3.67 -13.16 12.53
N LEU A 288 -2.76 -13.52 11.62
CA LEU A 288 -2.18 -14.86 11.58
C LEU A 288 -1.15 -14.97 12.71
N GLY A 289 -1.57 -15.50 13.86
CA GLY A 289 -0.74 -15.66 15.06
C GLY A 289 0.63 -16.29 14.78
N THR A 290 1.69 -15.79 15.42
CA THR A 290 3.10 -16.19 15.21
C THR A 290 3.39 -17.66 15.42
N LYS A 291 2.60 -18.35 16.24
CA LYS A 291 2.78 -19.78 16.51
C LYS A 291 2.19 -20.67 15.42
N ASP A 292 1.16 -20.19 14.72
CA ASP A 292 0.38 -20.99 13.75
C ASP A 292 0.75 -20.66 12.30
N ALA A 293 1.25 -19.46 12.07
CA ALA A 293 1.62 -18.97 10.76
C ALA A 293 3.13 -18.97 10.60
N GLY A 294 3.63 -19.84 9.72
CA GLY A 294 5.04 -19.94 9.36
C GLY A 294 5.66 -18.66 8.78
N THR A 295 6.63 -18.79 7.88
CA THR A 295 7.34 -17.65 7.28
C THR A 295 6.40 -16.56 6.73
N ILE A 296 6.82 -15.29 6.70
CA ILE A 296 6.06 -14.15 6.14
C ILE A 296 5.40 -14.49 4.79
N TRP A 297 6.09 -15.25 3.93
CA TRP A 297 5.56 -15.77 2.66
C TRP A 297 4.23 -16.54 2.78
N ARG A 298 4.07 -17.34 3.83
CA ARG A 298 2.86 -18.12 4.08
C ARG A 298 1.72 -17.21 4.51
N ARG A 299 2.02 -16.16 5.29
CA ARG A 299 1.06 -15.15 5.74
C ARG A 299 0.52 -14.32 4.58
N ASP A 300 1.41 -13.86 3.70
CA ASP A 300 1.02 -13.12 2.49
C ASP A 300 0.14 -14.00 1.60
N ARG A 301 0.55 -15.24 1.34
CA ARG A 301 -0.22 -16.19 0.51
C ARG A 301 -1.61 -16.47 1.07
N LEU A 302 -1.75 -16.65 2.39
CA LEU A 302 -3.05 -16.91 3.01
C LEU A 302 -3.98 -15.70 2.91
N ALA A 303 -3.44 -14.48 3.01
CA ALA A 303 -4.23 -13.27 2.79
C ALA A 303 -4.60 -13.07 1.32
N ASP A 304 -3.69 -13.34 0.38
CA ASP A 304 -3.98 -13.37 -1.06
C ASP A 304 -5.16 -14.32 -1.34
N GLN A 305 -5.08 -15.56 -0.83
CA GLN A 305 -6.13 -16.58 -0.98
C GLN A 305 -7.47 -16.11 -0.39
N ARG A 306 -7.44 -15.57 0.83
CA ARG A 306 -8.66 -15.11 1.48
C ARG A 306 -9.30 -13.95 0.74
N LEU A 307 -8.50 -13.04 0.20
CA LEU A 307 -9.01 -11.92 -0.57
C LEU A 307 -9.57 -12.38 -1.93
N ASP A 308 -8.88 -13.30 -2.61
CA ASP A 308 -9.36 -13.91 -3.85
C ASP A 308 -10.70 -14.62 -3.65
N GLU A 309 -10.91 -15.30 -2.51
CA GLU A 309 -12.20 -15.90 -2.15
C GLU A 309 -13.30 -14.84 -1.99
N VAL A 310 -13.00 -13.76 -1.25
CA VAL A 310 -13.99 -12.72 -0.93
C VAL A 310 -14.35 -11.86 -2.14
N LEU A 311 -13.40 -11.66 -3.05
CA LEU A 311 -13.57 -10.86 -4.26
C LEU A 311 -13.82 -11.73 -5.52
N ALA A 312 -14.04 -13.02 -5.35
CA ALA A 312 -14.24 -13.97 -6.47
C ALA A 312 -15.37 -13.54 -7.39
N GLU A 313 -16.48 -13.03 -6.83
CA GLU A 313 -17.62 -12.53 -7.58
C GLU A 313 -17.27 -11.28 -8.38
N GLN A 314 -16.54 -10.34 -7.77
CA GLN A 314 -16.10 -9.09 -8.40
C GLN A 314 -15.21 -9.37 -9.61
N ARG A 315 -14.38 -10.41 -9.54
CA ARG A 315 -13.48 -10.81 -10.63
C ARG A 315 -14.24 -11.23 -11.89
N GLN A 316 -15.41 -11.85 -11.70
CA GLN A 316 -16.26 -12.38 -12.76
C GLN A 316 -17.21 -11.33 -13.36
N LEU A 317 -17.24 -10.11 -12.81
CA LEU A 317 -18.08 -9.05 -13.35
C LEU A 317 -17.72 -8.76 -14.83
N PRO A 318 -18.73 -8.53 -15.68
CA PRO A 318 -18.48 -8.16 -17.06
C PRO A 318 -17.69 -6.83 -17.13
N PRO A 319 -16.92 -6.59 -18.20
CA PRO A 319 -16.38 -5.26 -18.46
C PRO A 319 -17.53 -4.25 -18.57
N LEU A 320 -17.27 -3.01 -18.16
CA LEU A 320 -18.21 -1.92 -18.43
C LEU A 320 -18.18 -1.60 -19.94
N PRO A 321 -19.33 -1.23 -20.53
CA PRO A 321 -19.44 -0.93 -21.95
C PRO A 321 -18.62 0.29 -22.39
#